data_AF-D8T1J3-F1
#
_entry.id   AF-D8T1J3-F1
#
_cell.length_a   1.000
_cell.length_b   1.000
_cell.length_c   1.000
_cell.angle_alpha   90.00
_cell.angle_beta   90.00
_cell.angle_gamma   90.00
#
_symmetry.space_group_name_H-M   'P 1'
#
loop_
_entity.id
_entity.type
_entity.pdbx_description
1 polymer ?
#
loop_
_entity_poly.entity_id
_entity_poly.type
_entity_poly.pdbx_seq_one_letter_code
_entity_poly.pdbx_strand_id
1 'polypeptide(L)' 'RYRVGHTLDEYDAKLIQEEVLRFHPRAAEKIGCGVASIMINYHPDYNRSRCFMINRLDESVCDFSYRKCM' A
#
# COMPACT_ATOMS: atom_id res chain seq x y z
N ARG A 1 -7.96 10.71 -9.48
CA ARG A 1 -6.46 10.76 -9.36
C ARG A 1 -6.13 11.16 -7.92
N TYR A 2 -5.59 10.25 -7.13
CA TYR A 2 -5.32 10.47 -5.69
C TYR A 2 -4.13 11.40 -5.43
N ARG A 3 -4.24 12.20 -4.37
CA ARG A 3 -3.16 13.04 -3.84
C ARG A 3 -2.44 12.32 -2.71
N VAL A 4 -1.23 12.78 -2.38
CA VAL A 4 -0.53 12.33 -1.17
C VAL A 4 -1.35 12.71 0.06
N GLY A 5 -1.46 11.79 1.01
CA GLY A 5 -2.29 11.89 2.21
C GLY A 5 -3.73 11.44 2.00
N HIS A 6 -4.12 11.01 0.79
CA HIS A 6 -5.46 10.51 0.53
C HIS A 6 -5.52 8.99 0.65
N THR A 7 -6.54 8.51 1.35
CA THR A 7 -6.92 7.09 1.38
C THR A 7 -7.61 6.73 0.06
N LEU A 8 -7.31 5.55 -0.47
CA LEU A 8 -8.03 5.02 -1.62
C LEU A 8 -9.46 4.70 -1.21
N ASP A 9 -10.40 4.81 -2.15
CA ASP A 9 -11.73 4.26 -1.93
C ASP A 9 -11.67 2.72 -1.91
N GLU A 10 -12.74 2.07 -1.48
CA GLU A 10 -12.80 0.61 -1.32
C GLU A 10 -12.52 -0.13 -2.64
N TYR A 11 -13.03 0.38 -3.77
CA TYR A 11 -12.83 -0.24 -5.08
C TYR A 11 -11.35 -0.20 -5.48
N ASP A 12 -10.73 0.98 -5.44
CA ASP A 12 -9.32 1.13 -5.79
C ASP A 12 -8.40 0.39 -4.80
N ALA A 13 -8.73 0.38 -3.50
CA ALA A 13 -7.99 -0.38 -2.50
C ALA A 13 -8.03 -1.89 -2.80
N LYS A 14 -9.21 -2.42 -3.12
CA LYS A 14 -9.39 -3.84 -3.48
C LYS A 14 -8.64 -4.20 -4.77
N LEU A 15 -8.69 -3.32 -5.76
CA LEU A 15 -7.95 -3.50 -7.01
C LEU A 15 -6.44 -3.59 -6.74
N ILE A 16 -5.88 -2.67 -5.94
CA ILE A 16 -4.46 -2.70 -5.58
C ILE A 16 -4.12 -3.96 -4.77
N GLN A 17 -5.00 -4.42 -3.89
CA GLN A 17 -4.78 -5.62 -3.10
C GLN A 17 -4.73 -6.90 -3.96
N GLU A 18 -5.73 -7.11 -4.83
CA GLU A 18 -5.85 -8.33 -5.63
C GLU A 18 -4.89 -8.36 -6.83
N GLU A 19 -4.73 -7.23 -7.53
CA GLU A 19 -4.00 -7.19 -8.80
C GLU A 19 -2.51 -6.85 -8.63
N VAL A 20 -2.13 -6.28 -7.49
CA VAL A 20 -0.76 -5.75 -7.29
C VAL A 20 -0.11 -6.32 -6.05
N LEU A 21 -0.74 -6.18 -4.88
CA LEU A 21 -0.15 -6.60 -3.61
C LEU A 21 0.00 -8.12 -3.55
N ARG A 22 -0.99 -8.87 -4.04
CA ARG A 22 -0.99 -10.34 -4.04
C ARG A 22 0.17 -10.95 -4.85
N PHE A 23 0.63 -10.26 -5.89
CA PHE A 23 1.74 -10.71 -6.73
C PHE A 23 3.10 -10.23 -6.25
N HIS A 24 3.16 -9.48 -5.14
CA HIS A 24 4.41 -9.04 -4.55
C HIS A 24 5.18 -10.24 -3.94
N PRO A 25 6.50 -10.38 -4.13
CA PRO A 25 7.28 -11.47 -3.54
C PRO A 25 7.19 -11.51 -2.00
N ARG A 26 6.90 -10.37 -1.37
CA ARG A 26 6.68 -10.24 0.07
C ARG A 26 5.21 -9.96 0.42
N ALA A 27 4.26 -10.43 -0.40
CA ALA A 27 2.83 -10.19 -0.21
C ALA A 27 2.35 -10.58 1.20
N ALA A 28 2.75 -11.77 1.66
CA ALA A 28 2.39 -12.27 2.99
C ALA A 28 2.86 -11.34 4.12
N GLU A 29 4.09 -10.83 4.05
CA GLU A 29 4.60 -9.87 5.04
C GLU A 29 3.89 -8.52 4.96
N LYS A 30 3.57 -8.04 3.75
CA LYS A 30 2.88 -6.76 3.58
C LYS A 30 1.43 -6.82 4.07
N ILE A 31 0.71 -7.89 3.76
CA ILE A 31 -0.66 -8.14 4.25
C ILE A 31 -0.64 -8.34 5.76
N GLY A 32 0.32 -9.13 6.28
CA GLY A 32 0.46 -9.38 7.71
C GLY A 32 -0.82 -9.93 8.33
N CYS A 33 -1.37 -9.22 9.32
CA CYS A 33 -2.62 -9.57 9.99
C CYS A 33 -3.89 -9.17 9.20
N GLY A 34 -3.75 -8.56 8.02
CA GLY A 34 -4.85 -8.08 7.18
C GLY A 34 -4.76 -6.60 6.87
N VAL A 35 -5.34 -6.19 5.74
CA VAL A 35 -5.36 -4.80 5.26
C VAL A 35 -6.64 -4.12 5.75
N ALA A 36 -6.49 -3.01 6.48
CA ALA A 36 -7.59 -2.16 6.91
C ALA A 36 -7.88 -1.05 5.87
N SER A 37 -6.84 -0.37 5.39
CA SER A 37 -6.97 0.63 4.33
C SER A 37 -5.65 0.83 3.59
N ILE A 38 -5.73 1.40 2.40
CA ILE A 38 -4.55 1.75 1.60
C ILE A 38 -4.60 3.25 1.33
N MET A 39 -3.49 3.95 1.55
CA MET A 39 -3.37 5.37 1.28
C MET A 39 -2.13 5.67 0.44
N ILE A 40 -2.11 6.81 -0.24
CA ILE A 40 -0.91 7.23 -0.98
C ILE A 40 -0.09 8.17 -0.09
N ASN A 41 1.18 7.84 0.14
CA ASN A 41 2.10 8.71 0.86
C ASN A 41 3.47 8.82 0.17
N TYR A 42 4.29 9.77 0.61
CA TYR A 42 5.71 9.79 0.24
C TYR A 42 6.44 8.65 0.95
N HIS A 43 7.40 8.04 0.26
CA HIS A 43 8.27 7.06 0.87
C HIS A 43 9.11 7.74 1.96
N PRO A 44 9.18 7.19 3.19
CA PRO A 44 9.84 7.83 4.33
C PRO A 44 11.33 8.12 4.07
N ASP A 45 12.04 7.20 3.41
CA ASP A 45 13.43 7.41 2.98
C ASP A 45 13.59 8.25 1.70
N TYR A 46 12.58 8.31 0.85
CA TYR A 46 12.67 8.91 -0.48
C TYR A 46 11.51 9.87 -0.69
N ASN A 47 11.56 11.04 -0.02
CA ASN A 47 10.52 12.08 0.01
C ASN A 47 10.02 12.59 -1.36
N ARG A 48 10.63 12.20 -2.48
CA ARG A 48 10.18 12.54 -3.84
C ARG A 48 9.35 11.44 -4.51
N SER A 49 9.36 10.22 -3.98
CA SER A 49 8.69 9.07 -4.58
C SER A 49 7.39 8.78 -3.83
N ARG A 50 6.27 8.75 -4.57
CA ARG A 50 4.98 8.33 -4.04
C ARG A 50 4.94 6.80 -3.96
N CYS A 51 4.42 6.29 -2.87
CA CYS A 51 4.16 4.86 -2.65
C CYS A 51 2.81 4.68 -1.95
N PHE A 52 2.32 3.45 -1.96
CA PHE A 52 1.15 3.08 -1.18
C PHE A 52 1.59 2.78 0.24
N MET A 53 0.79 3.18 1.22
CA MET A 53 0.93 2.81 2.62
C MET A 53 -0.27 1.94 2.97
N ILE A 54 0.01 0.74 3.45
CA ILE A 54 -0.98 -0.23 3.89
C ILE A 54 -1.13 -0.04 5.40
N ASN A 55 -2.30 0.41 5.82
CA ASN A 55 -2.69 0.38 7.21
C ASN A 55 -3.27 -1.00 7.50
N ARG A 56 -2.67 -1.72 8.44
CA ARG A 56 -3.11 -3.05 8.83
C ARG A 56 -4.18 -3.00 9.92
N LEU A 57 -4.82 -4.13 10.16
CA LEU A 57 -5.83 -4.27 11.22
C LEU A 57 -5.24 -4.09 12.63
N ASP A 58 -3.94 -4.32 12.82
CA ASP A 58 -3.24 -4.08 14.08
C ASP A 58 -2.73 -2.64 14.24
N GLU A 59 -3.21 -1.70 13.40
CA GLU A 59 -2.77 -0.30 13.35
C GLU A 59 -1.32 -0.10 12.88
N SER A 60 -0.59 -1.17 12.56
CA SER A 60 0.73 -1.07 11.93
C SER A 60 0.63 -0.57 10.49
N VAL A 61 1.65 0.20 10.07
CA VAL A 61 1.73 0.75 8.71
C VAL A 61 2.87 0.11 7.96
N CYS A 62 2.64 -0.25 6.70
CA CYS A 62 3.67 -0.81 5.84
C CYS A 62 3.73 -0.10 4.49
N ASP A 63 4.93 0.30 4.05
CA ASP A 63 5.11 0.85 2.71
C ASP A 63 4.99 -0.23 1.64
N PHE A 64 4.40 0.10 0.52
CA PHE A 64 4.30 -0.74 -0.66
C PHE A 64 4.56 0.11 -1.91
N SER A 65 5.59 -0.25 -2.67
CA SER A 65 5.93 0.44 -3.90
C SER A 65 5.82 -0.53 -5.06
N TYR A 66 4.97 -0.20 -6.04
CA TYR A 66 4.84 -0.95 -7.28
C TYR A 66 6.19 -1.19 -7.98
N ARG A 67 7.12 -0.23 -7.89
CA ARG A 67 8.46 -0.35 -8.49
C ARG A 67 9.35 -1.39 -7.82
N LYS A 68 9.08 -1.77 -6.57
CA LYS A 68 9.81 -2.85 -5.88
C LYS A 68 9.19 -4.23 -6.20
N CYS A 69 8.08 -4.27 -6.94
CA CYS A 69 7.35 -5.49 -7.28
C CYS A 69 7.71 -6.07 -8.66
N MET A 70 8.30 -5.26 -9.56
CA MET A 70 8.85 -5.67 -10.85
C MET A 70 10.37 -5.75 -10.77
#